data_AF-A0A7R9DXU9-F1
#
_entry.id   AF-A0A7R9DXU9-F1
#
_cell.length_a   1.000
_cell.length_b   1.000
_cell.length_c   1.000
_cell.angle_alpha   90.00
_cell.angle_beta   90.00
_cell.angle_gamma   90.00
#
_symmetry.space_group_name_H-M   'P 1'
#
loop_
_entity.id
_entity.type
_entity.pdbx_description
1 polymer ?
#
loop_
_entity_poly.entity_id
_entity_poly.type
_entity_poly.pdbx_seq_one_letter_code
_entity_poly.pdbx_strand_id
1 'polypeptide(L)' 'VSDISPDCSPTKACLPNQVCWYGYCHCEDGYVRYNHTCFKIRSHGEDCFYVEQCLDHRMQCKREPGSSLEVKYCLCDK' A
#
# COMPACT_ATOMS: atom_id res chain seq x y z
N VAL A 1 5.36 22.23 -7.80
CA VAL A 1 5.62 21.29 -6.68
C VAL A 1 6.33 20.10 -7.26
N SER A 2 7.59 19.92 -6.87
CA SER A 2 8.54 18.99 -7.47
C SER A 2 8.47 17.67 -6.73
N ASP A 3 7.55 16.80 -7.14
CA ASP A 3 7.36 15.49 -6.52
C ASP A 3 8.27 14.45 -7.19
N ILE A 4 9.40 14.20 -6.52
CA ILE A 4 10.15 12.93 -6.40
C ILE A 4 10.12 12.05 -7.65
N SER A 5 11.23 12.05 -8.38
CA SER A 5 11.47 11.27 -9.58
C SER A 5 10.80 9.89 -9.60
N PRO A 6 9.75 9.69 -10.43
CA PRO A 6 9.15 8.38 -10.68
C PRO A 6 10.01 7.52 -11.62
N ASP A 7 11.13 8.04 -12.12
CA ASP A 7 12.01 7.38 -13.07
C ASP A 7 13.15 6.61 -12.40
N CYS A 8 13.46 5.44 -12.97
CA CYS A 8 14.59 4.60 -12.61
C CYS A 8 15.51 4.39 -13.81
N SER A 9 16.78 4.17 -13.55
CA SER A 9 17.81 3.97 -14.58
C SER A 9 18.93 3.08 -14.03
N PRO A 10 19.90 2.64 -14.87
CA PRO A 10 21.04 1.86 -14.40
C PRO A 10 21.83 2.51 -13.26
N THR A 11 21.78 3.84 -13.14
CA THR A 11 22.48 4.61 -12.10
C THR A 11 21.55 5.12 -11.00
N LYS A 12 20.26 4.76 -11.04
CA LYS A 12 19.23 5.27 -10.14
C LYS A 12 18.21 4.19 -9.81
N ALA A 13 18.36 3.64 -8.61
CA ALA A 13 17.45 2.63 -8.07
C ALA A 13 16.12 3.24 -7.60
N CYS A 14 15.09 2.39 -7.55
CA CYS A 14 13.81 2.72 -6.94
C CYS A 14 13.89 2.67 -5.40
N LEU A 15 12.84 3.16 -4.74
CA LEU A 15 12.70 3.00 -3.29
C LEU A 15 12.44 1.52 -2.92
N PRO A 16 12.55 1.14 -1.64
CA PRO A 16 12.22 -0.21 -1.21
C PRO A 16 10.81 -0.66 -1.60
N ASN A 17 10.64 -1.95 -1.89
CA ASN A 17 9.41 -2.58 -2.38
C ASN A 17 8.92 -2.02 -3.73
N GLN A 18 9.86 -1.54 -4.55
CA GLN A 18 9.61 -1.08 -5.89
C GLN A 18 10.54 -1.75 -6.90
N VAL A 19 9.98 -2.04 -8.06
CA VAL A 19 10.68 -2.57 -9.23
C VAL A 19 10.74 -1.52 -10.32
N CYS A 20 11.89 -1.46 -10.99
CA CYS A 20 12.08 -0.62 -12.16
C CYS A 20 11.48 -1.31 -13.39
N TRP A 21 10.46 -0.71 -13.98
CA TRP A 21 9.81 -1.19 -15.19
C TRP A 21 9.67 -0.07 -16.22
N TYR A 22 10.22 -0.28 -17.42
CA TYR A 22 10.24 0.72 -18.50
C TYR A 22 10.78 2.10 -18.10
N GLY A 23 11.76 2.14 -17.19
CA GLY A 23 12.34 3.39 -16.70
C GLY A 23 11.49 4.10 -15.66
N TYR A 24 10.46 3.45 -15.11
CA TYR A 24 9.65 3.95 -14.01
C TYR A 24 9.62 3.00 -12.82
N CYS A 25 9.50 3.55 -11.61
CA CYS A 25 9.35 2.76 -10.40
C CYS A 25 7.90 2.38 -10.17
N HIS A 26 7.65 1.07 -10.09
CA HIS A 26 6.36 0.48 -9.76
C HIS A 26 6.46 -0.26 -8.43
N CYS A 27 5.37 -0.34 -7.67
CA CYS A 27 5.35 -1.22 -6.50
C CYS A 27 5.52 -2.67 -6.93
N GLU A 28 6.28 -3.43 -6.15
CA GLU A 28 6.40 -4.88 -6.31
C GLU A 28 5.05 -5.58 -6.19
N ASP A 29 4.94 -6.79 -6.74
CA ASP A 29 3.77 -7.63 -6.56
C ASP A 29 3.49 -7.85 -5.06
N GLY A 30 2.23 -7.69 -4.67
CA GLY A 30 1.84 -7.73 -3.25
C GLY A 30 1.97 -6.38 -2.53
N TYR A 31 2.31 -5.29 -3.22
CA TYR A 31 2.32 -3.94 -2.69
C TYR A 31 1.43 -3.00 -3.51
N VAL A 32 0.84 -2.01 -2.83
CA VAL A 32 0.02 -0.95 -3.42
C VAL A 32 0.64 0.41 -3.13
N ARG A 33 0.50 1.35 -4.08
CA ARG A 33 1.07 2.68 -3.97
C ARG A 33 0.13 3.60 -3.20
N TYR A 34 0.64 4.21 -2.14
CA TYR A 34 -0.05 5.29 -1.43
C TYR A 34 0.93 6.38 -1.02
N ASN A 35 0.61 7.62 -1.37
CA ASN A 35 1.44 8.80 -1.05
C ASN A 35 2.94 8.56 -1.33
N HIS A 36 3.26 8.10 -2.55
CA HIS A 36 4.62 7.81 -3.03
C HIS A 36 5.37 6.66 -2.34
N THR A 37 4.72 5.96 -1.41
CA THR A 37 5.28 4.78 -0.73
C THR A 37 4.50 3.53 -1.15
N CYS A 38 5.21 2.41 -1.30
CA CYS A 38 4.57 1.12 -1.54
C CYS A 38 4.33 0.43 -0.21
N PHE A 39 3.08 0.13 0.11
CA PHE A 39 2.73 -0.64 1.30
C PHE A 39 2.20 -2.01 0.91
N LYS A 40 2.47 -2.98 1.78
CA LYS A 40 2.04 -4.34 1.59
C LYS A 40 0.51 -4.42 1.54
N ILE A 41 0.01 -5.22 0.61
CA ILE A 41 -1.39 -5.63 0.54
C ILE A 41 -1.70 -6.50 1.77
N ARG A 42 -2.93 -6.36 2.27
CA ARG A 42 -3.42 -6.87 3.55
C ARG A 42 -4.65 -7.73 3.34
N SER A 43 -4.64 -8.88 3.99
CA SER A 43 -5.76 -9.82 4.02
C SER A 43 -6.76 -9.44 5.11
N HIS A 44 -7.89 -10.15 5.14
CA HIS A 44 -8.89 -9.98 6.18
C HIS A 44 -8.30 -10.13 7.59
N GLY A 45 -8.56 -9.16 8.46
CA GLY A 45 -8.09 -9.14 9.85
C GLY A 45 -6.64 -8.67 10.06
N GLU A 46 -5.90 -8.36 8.98
CA GLU A 46 -4.58 -7.73 9.11
C GLU A 46 -4.71 -6.22 9.30
N ASP A 47 -3.72 -5.63 9.98
CA ASP A 47 -3.65 -4.19 10.20
C ASP A 47 -3.52 -3.44 8.88
N CYS A 48 -4.20 -2.31 8.79
CA CYS A 48 -4.19 -1.44 7.63
C CYS A 48 -4.06 0.02 8.03
N PHE A 49 -3.49 0.81 7.14
CA PHE A 49 -3.39 2.27 7.27
C PHE A 49 -4.39 2.97 6.35
N TYR A 50 -4.71 2.36 5.19
CA TYR A 50 -5.66 2.86 4.20
C TYR A 50 -6.33 1.72 3.41
N VAL A 51 -7.44 2.03 2.75
CA VAL A 51 -8.36 1.02 2.15
C VAL A 51 -7.76 0.24 0.98
N GLU A 52 -6.94 0.89 0.15
CA GLU A 52 -6.35 0.23 -1.03
C GLU A 52 -5.33 -0.87 -0.67
N GLN A 53 -4.89 -0.93 0.60
CA GLN A 53 -4.10 -2.08 1.06
C GLN A 53 -4.93 -3.36 1.12
N CYS A 54 -6.25 -3.28 1.27
CA CYS A 54 -7.04 -4.48 1.45
C CYS A 54 -7.16 -5.27 0.14
N LEU A 55 -6.80 -6.56 0.21
CA LEU A 55 -6.72 -7.47 -0.95
C LEU A 55 -8.04 -7.58 -1.72
N ASP A 56 -9.16 -7.53 -1.01
CA ASP A 56 -10.50 -7.53 -1.59
C ASP A 56 -11.05 -6.10 -1.58
N HIS A 57 -11.45 -5.61 -2.75
CA HIS A 57 -12.04 -4.27 -2.93
C HIS A 57 -13.35 -4.06 -2.13
N ARG A 58 -13.96 -5.12 -1.62
CA ARG A 58 -15.14 -5.07 -0.74
C ARG A 58 -14.78 -4.89 0.73
N MET A 59 -13.50 -4.96 1.08
CA MET A 59 -13.02 -4.71 2.44
C MET A 59 -12.78 -3.22 2.65
N GLN A 60 -13.00 -2.79 3.89
CA GLN A 60 -12.72 -1.44 4.35
C GLN A 60 -11.57 -1.48 5.36
N CYS A 61 -10.75 -0.43 5.37
CA CYS A 61 -9.76 -0.23 6.41
C CYS A 61 -10.41 0.51 7.59
N LYS A 62 -10.95 -0.26 8.55
CA LYS A 62 -11.76 0.27 9.67
C LYS A 62 -11.37 -0.40 11.00
N ARG A 63 -11.74 0.23 12.11
CA ARG A 63 -11.55 -0.37 13.44
C ARG A 63 -12.55 -1.52 13.64
N GLU A 64 -12.13 -2.56 14.36
CA GLU A 64 -13.08 -3.57 14.82
C GLU A 64 -14.08 -2.96 15.82
N PRO A 65 -15.39 -3.27 15.71
CA PRO A 65 -16.39 -2.81 16.66
C PRO A 65 -16.05 -3.30 18.08
N GLY A 66 -15.91 -2.37 19.04
CA GLY A 66 -15.56 -2.69 20.42
C GLY A 66 -14.06 -2.71 20.73
N SER A 67 -13.20 -2.43 19.74
CA SER A 67 -11.77 -2.26 19.98
C SER A 67 -11.45 -0.82 20.42
N SER A 68 -10.78 -0.68 21.57
CA SER A 68 -10.22 0.60 22.05
C SER A 68 -8.89 0.95 21.39
N LEU A 69 -8.39 0.11 20.48
CA LEU A 69 -7.13 0.32 19.80
C LEU A 69 -7.28 1.35 18.67
N GLU A 70 -6.26 2.17 18.49
CA GLU A 70 -6.14 3.10 17.35
C GLU A 70 -5.81 2.37 16.03
N VAL A 71 -5.62 1.05 16.08
CA VAL A 71 -5.30 0.20 14.93
C VAL A 71 -6.56 -0.07 14.11
N LYS A 72 -6.43 0.03 12.79
CA LYS A 72 -7.47 -0.36 11.82
C LYS A 72 -7.09 -1.68 11.17
N TYR A 73 -8.09 -2.41 10.71
CA TYR A 73 -7.93 -3.70 10.07
C TYR A 73 -8.72 -3.73 8.76
N CYS A 74 -8.26 -4.55 7.83
CA CYS A 74 -9.02 -4.87 6.63
C CYS A 74 -10.18 -5.80 6.98
N LEU A 75 -11.40 -5.27 6.93
CA LEU A 75 -12.60 -6.00 7.34
C LEU A 75 -13.69 -5.86 6.28
N CYS A 76 -14.44 -6.94 6.04
CA CYS A 76 -15.61 -6.87 5.17
C CYS A 76 -16.70 -5.98 5.79
N ASP A 77 -17.48 -5.32 4.93
CA ASP A 77 -18.79 -4.82 5.33
C ASP A 77 -19.75 -6.02 5.50
N LYS A 78 -20.49 -6.03 6.61
CA LYS A 78 -21.48 -7.08 6.92
C LYS A 78 -22.80 -6.78 6.22
#